data_AF-A0A9X1BMC2-F1
#
_entry.id   AF-A0A9X1BMC2-F1
#
_cell.length_a   1.000
_cell.length_b   1.000
_cell.length_c   1.000
_cell.angle_alpha   90.00
_cell.angle_beta   90.00
_cell.angle_gamma   90.00
#
_symmetry.space_group_name_H-M   'P 1'
#
loop_
_entity.id
_entity.type
_entity.pdbx_description
1 polymer ?
#
loop_
_entity_poly.entity_id
_entity_poly.type
_entity_poly.pdbx_seq_one_letter_code
_entity_poly.pdbx_strand_id
1 'polypeptide(L)'
;MYQGDCQNYLGSDEYKAYKEIEEQIGHCTPEQAWAMYYVSVGMVRENIAMAVMEHIARGNKALLVEFPELGPAEKGVHQSS
;
A
#
# COMPACT_ATOMS: atom_id res chain seq x y z
N MET A 1 -20.26 28.11 -20.70
CA MET A 1 -19.99 26.66 -20.76
C MET A 1 -18.83 26.42 -19.81
N TYR A 2 -19.03 25.62 -18.76
CA TYR A 2 -18.08 25.46 -17.65
C TYR A 2 -16.75 24.86 -18.14
N GLN A 3 -15.65 25.57 -17.91
CA GLN A 3 -14.30 25.07 -18.09
C GLN A 3 -13.60 25.15 -16.72
N GLY A 4 -13.86 24.15 -15.89
CA GLY A 4 -13.35 24.09 -14.51
C GLY A 4 -13.09 22.70 -13.93
N ASP A 5 -13.30 21.62 -14.69
CA ASP A 5 -13.38 20.27 -14.10
C ASP A 5 -12.25 19.31 -14.52
N CYS A 6 -11.11 19.81 -15.01
CA CYS A 6 -9.98 18.93 -15.38
C CYS A 6 -9.00 18.62 -14.24
N GLN A 7 -9.11 19.25 -13.06
CA GLN A 7 -8.17 19.00 -11.95
C GLN A 7 -8.64 17.93 -10.95
N ASN A 8 -9.92 17.56 -10.91
CA ASN A 8 -10.46 16.57 -9.95
C ASN A 8 -10.45 15.12 -10.43
N TYR A 9 -10.32 14.88 -11.75
CA TYR A 9 -10.34 13.52 -12.28
C TYR A 9 -9.04 12.76 -11.99
N LEU A 10 -7.88 13.43 -12.08
CA LEU A 10 -6.58 12.80 -11.86
C LEU A 10 -6.39 12.32 -10.42
N GLY A 11 -6.69 13.17 -9.42
CA GLY A 11 -6.58 12.77 -8.02
C GLY A 11 -7.60 11.70 -7.59
N SER A 12 -8.75 11.63 -8.25
CA SER A 12 -9.74 10.56 -8.01
C SER A 12 -9.30 9.23 -8.61
N ASP A 13 -8.67 9.25 -9.78
CA ASP A 13 -8.23 8.02 -10.47
C ASP A 13 -7.04 7.37 -9.74
N GLU A 14 -6.08 8.17 -9.30
CA GLU A 14 -4.93 7.69 -8.51
C GLU A 14 -5.35 7.13 -7.14
N TYR A 15 -6.25 7.83 -6.45
CA TYR A 15 -6.79 7.35 -5.17
C TYR A 15 -7.64 6.08 -5.34
N LYS A 16 -8.42 6.00 -6.42
CA LYS A 16 -9.21 4.80 -6.73
C LYS A 16 -8.30 3.62 -7.04
N ALA A 17 -7.25 3.81 -7.84
CA ALA A 17 -6.27 2.77 -8.15
C ALA A 17 -5.58 2.26 -6.87
N TYR A 18 -5.22 3.17 -5.95
CA TYR A 18 -4.71 2.79 -4.64
C TYR A 18 -5.72 1.95 -3.84
N LYS A 19 -6.98 2.37 -3.76
CA LYS A 19 -8.04 1.64 -3.04
C LYS A 19 -8.28 0.25 -3.63
N GLU A 20 -8.27 0.11 -4.94
CA GLU A 20 -8.40 -1.18 -5.62
C GLU A 20 -7.20 -2.10 -5.31
N ILE A 21 -5.98 -1.55 -5.26
CA ILE A 21 -4.78 -2.29 -4.84
C ILE A 21 -4.90 -2.70 -3.37
N GLU A 22 -5.28 -1.79 -2.47
CA GLU A 22 -5.44 -2.09 -1.03
C GLU A 22 -6.42 -3.25 -0.79
N GLU A 23 -7.54 -3.24 -1.51
CA GLU A 23 -8.54 -4.30 -1.44
C GLU A 23 -7.99 -5.63 -1.98
N GLN A 24 -7.32 -5.62 -3.14
CA GLN A 24 -6.69 -6.82 -3.70
C GLN A 24 -5.64 -7.42 -2.76
N ILE A 25 -4.80 -6.60 -2.13
CA ILE A 25 -3.81 -7.06 -1.16
C ILE A 25 -4.48 -7.72 0.07
N GLY A 26 -5.66 -7.25 0.47
CA GLY A 26 -6.44 -7.87 1.54
C GLY A 26 -7.04 -9.23 1.19
N HIS A 27 -7.28 -9.49 -0.10
CA HIS A 27 -7.87 -10.74 -0.59
C HIS A 27 -6.84 -11.75 -1.11
N CYS A 28 -5.64 -11.32 -1.48
CA CYS A 28 -4.60 -12.20 -1.99
C CYS A 28 -3.74 -12.81 -0.87
N THR A 29 -3.06 -13.90 -1.20
CA THR A 29 -2.06 -14.51 -0.31
C THR A 29 -0.79 -13.64 -0.21
N PRO A 30 -0.03 -13.73 0.89
CA PRO A 30 1.22 -12.98 1.04
C PRO A 30 2.19 -13.15 -0.14
N GLU A 31 2.32 -14.37 -0.66
CA GLU A 31 3.16 -14.70 -1.81
C GLU A 31 2.67 -14.04 -3.10
N GLN A 32 1.35 -13.91 -3.27
CA GLN A 32 0.75 -13.18 -4.39
C GLN A 32 1.00 -11.68 -4.27
N ALA A 33 0.86 -11.11 -3.06
CA ALA A 33 1.20 -9.72 -2.80
C ALA A 33 2.68 -9.45 -3.13
N TRP A 34 3.57 -10.38 -2.76
CA TRP A 34 5.00 -10.29 -3.06
C TRP A 34 5.28 -10.38 -4.56
N ALA A 35 4.65 -11.31 -5.26
CA ALA A 35 4.73 -11.41 -6.71
C ALA A 35 4.25 -10.11 -7.38
N MET A 36 3.11 -9.56 -6.95
CA MET A 36 2.58 -8.28 -7.44
C MET A 36 3.55 -7.12 -7.21
N TYR A 37 4.16 -7.03 -6.02
CA TYR A 37 5.16 -6.02 -5.70
C TYR A 37 6.41 -6.14 -6.58
N TYR A 38 6.86 -7.37 -6.85
CA TYR A 38 8.05 -7.65 -7.65
C TYR A 38 7.85 -7.33 -9.14
N VAL A 39 6.68 -7.64 -9.70
CA VAL A 39 6.38 -7.38 -11.13
C VAL A 39 5.99 -5.93 -11.40
N SER A 40 5.62 -5.17 -10.37
CA SER A 40 5.20 -3.77 -10.48
C SER A 40 6.38 -2.81 -10.38
N VAL A 41 6.27 -1.65 -11.03
CA VAL A 41 7.27 -0.58 -10.99
C VAL A 41 6.62 0.79 -10.82
N GLY A 42 7.39 1.78 -10.36
CA GLY A 42 6.91 3.14 -10.13
C GLY A 42 5.78 3.21 -9.10
N MET A 43 4.79 4.06 -9.35
CA MET A 43 3.71 4.38 -8.42
C MET A 43 2.85 3.17 -8.00
N VAL A 44 2.68 2.18 -8.88
CA VAL A 44 1.94 0.94 -8.55
C VAL A 44 2.67 0.14 -7.48
N ARG A 45 4.00 0.08 -7.55
CA ARG A 45 4.83 -0.60 -6.55
C ARG A 45 4.78 0.10 -5.19
N GLU A 46 4.77 1.42 -5.20
CA GLU A 46 4.63 2.24 -3.98
C GLU A 46 3.25 2.04 -3.34
N ASN A 47 2.18 2.03 -4.14
CA ASN A 47 0.82 1.75 -3.69
C ASN A 47 0.69 0.36 -3.07
N ILE A 48 1.28 -0.68 -3.68
CA ILE A 48 1.32 -2.03 -3.12
C ILE A 48 2.08 -2.03 -1.78
N ALA A 49 3.24 -1.38 -1.71
CA ALA A 49 4.01 -1.31 -0.47
C ALA A 49 3.21 -0.66 0.68
N MET A 50 2.52 0.45 0.40
CA MET A 50 1.66 1.12 1.37
C MET A 50 0.50 0.24 1.82
N ALA A 51 -0.18 -0.43 0.88
CA ALA A 51 -1.25 -1.37 1.20
C ALA A 51 -0.76 -2.53 2.08
N VAL A 52 0.40 -3.11 1.76
CA VAL A 52 1.02 -4.17 2.55
C VAL A 52 1.38 -3.68 3.96
N MET A 53 2.00 -2.50 4.08
CA MET A 53 2.32 -1.88 5.37
C MET A 53 1.06 -1.69 6.24
N GLU A 54 -0.03 -1.20 5.65
CA GLU A 54 -1.31 -1.03 6.35
C GLU A 54 -1.90 -2.37 6.81
N HIS A 55 -1.89 -3.40 5.97
CA HIS A 55 -2.37 -4.71 6.36
C HIS A 55 -1.51 -5.35 7.45
N ILE A 56 -0.18 -5.18 7.41
CA ILE A 56 0.71 -5.60 8.49
C ILE A 56 0.39 -4.85 9.78
N ALA A 57 0.20 -3.52 9.71
CA ALA A 57 -0.16 -2.70 10.87
C ALA A 57 -1.52 -3.08 11.47
N ARG A 58 -2.48 -3.52 10.63
CA ARG A 58 -3.78 -4.08 11.05
C ARG A 58 -3.67 -5.48 11.67
N GLY A 59 -2.48 -6.09 11.65
CA GLY A 59 -2.20 -7.36 12.33
C GLY A 59 -2.02 -8.55 11.39
N ASN A 60 -1.93 -8.33 10.07
CA ASN A 60 -1.64 -9.41 9.12
C ASN A 60 -0.16 -9.77 9.13
N LYS A 61 0.22 -10.63 10.09
CA LYS A 61 1.59 -11.12 10.28
C LYS A 61 2.08 -12.01 9.13
N ALA A 62 1.19 -12.54 8.29
CA ALA A 62 1.58 -13.38 7.16
C ALA A 62 2.28 -12.54 6.08
N LEU A 63 1.80 -11.31 5.85
CA LEU A 63 2.48 -10.35 4.98
C LEU A 63 3.85 -9.91 5.52
N LEU A 64 4.02 -9.85 6.84
CA LEU A 64 5.31 -9.51 7.46
C LEU A 64 6.41 -10.54 7.16
N VAL A 65 6.04 -11.81 6.96
CA VAL A 65 7.00 -12.88 6.61
C VAL A 65 7.57 -12.66 5.21
N GLU A 66 6.72 -12.32 4.24
CA GLU A 66 7.13 -12.04 2.87
C GLU A 66 7.73 -10.63 2.71
N PHE A 67 7.32 -9.69 3.55
CA PHE A 67 7.77 -8.30 3.53
C PHE A 67 8.37 -7.87 4.88
N PRO A 68 9.50 -8.45 5.29
CA PRO A 68 10.14 -8.08 6.55
C PRO A 68 10.61 -6.63 6.56
N GLU A 69 10.98 -6.08 5.40
CA GLU A 69 11.41 -4.68 5.24
C GLU A 69 10.26 -3.67 5.31
N LEU A 70 9.02 -4.11 5.03
CA LEU A 70 7.80 -3.29 5.13
C LEU A 70 7.07 -3.51 6.46
N GLY A 71 7.67 -4.29 7.37
CA GLY A 71 7.18 -4.36 8.73
C GLY A 71 7.15 -2.99 9.40
N PRO A 72 6.37 -2.81 10.47
CA PRO A 72 6.47 -1.61 11.28
C PRO A 72 7.94 -1.51 11.71
N ALA A 73 8.65 -0.53 11.15
CA ALA A 73 9.93 -0.11 11.70
C ALA A 73 9.65 0.08 13.18
N GLU A 74 10.33 -0.70 14.02
CA GLU A 74 10.23 -0.60 15.47
C GLU A 74 10.27 0.89 15.75
N LYS A 75 9.11 1.50 16.06
CA LYS A 75 9.07 2.86 16.54
C LYS A 75 9.68 2.69 17.91
N GLY A 76 11.01 2.74 17.94
CA GLY A 76 11.79 2.87 19.13
C GLY A 76 11.08 3.93 19.92
N VAL A 77 10.47 3.48 21.01
CA VAL A 77 9.84 4.35 21.98
C VAL A 77 11.00 5.23 22.41
N HIS A 78 11.13 6.42 21.82
CA HIS A 78 11.89 7.49 22.43
C HIS A 78 11.10 7.83 23.70
N GLN A 79 11.36 7.06 24.75
CA GLN A 79 11.27 7.53 26.12
C GLN A 79 12.28 8.67 26.22
N SER A 80 11.85 9.85 25.80
CA SER A 80 12.48 11.08 26.25
C SER A 80 12.27 11.12 27.76
N SER A 81 13.37 10.96 28.49
CA SER A 81 13.46 11.06 29.95
C SER A 81 13.06 12.44 30.46
#